data_AF-A0A4U9TQA0-F1
#
_entry.id   AF-A0A4U9TQA0-F1
#
_cell.length_a   1.000
_cell.length_b   1.000
_cell.length_c   1.000
_cell.angle_alpha   90.00
_cell.angle_beta   90.00
_cell.angle_gamma   90.00
#
_symmetry.space_group_name_H-M   'P 1'
#
loop_
_entity.id
_entity.type
_entity.pdbx_description
1 polymer ?
#
loop_
_entity_poly.entity_id
_entity_poly.type
_entity_poly.pdbx_seq_one_letter_code
_entity_poly.pdbx_strand_id
1 'polypeptide(L)' 'MQLPDAVITLKQGVGRLIRDTDDRGVLVICDNRLVMRPYGEVFLNSLPPTPRTRDLAQAIAFLKGE' A
#
# COMPACT_ATOMS: atom_id res chain seq x y z
N MET A 1 -3.90 19.63 -2.61
CA MET A 1 -4.55 18.32 -2.45
C MET A 1 -4.79 18.13 -0.96
N GLN A 2 -6.04 18.07 -0.54
CA GLN A 2 -6.34 17.85 0.87
C GLN A 2 -6.09 16.37 1.20
N LEU A 3 -5.80 16.08 2.46
CA LEU A 3 -5.50 14.73 2.93
C LEU A 3 -6.56 13.66 2.52
N PRO A 4 -7.88 13.95 2.53
CA PRO A 4 -8.90 12.96 2.16
C PRO A 4 -8.84 12.54 0.68
N ASP A 5 -8.54 13.46 -0.24
CA ASP A 5 -8.53 13.17 -1.68
C ASP A 5 -7.46 12.14 -2.03
N ALA A 6 -6.28 12.30 -1.44
CA ALA A 6 -5.15 11.42 -1.70
C ALA A 6 -5.38 10.00 -1.10
N VAL A 7 -6.14 9.89 0.00
CA VAL A 7 -6.58 8.59 0.55
C VAL A 7 -7.52 7.88 -0.44
N ILE A 8 -8.47 8.61 -1.01
CA ILE A 8 -9.42 8.06 -1.99
C ILE A 8 -8.67 7.58 -3.22
N THR A 9 -7.75 8.39 -3.78
CA THR A 9 -6.93 7.99 -4.92
C THR A 9 -6.11 6.74 -4.62
N LEU A 10 -5.51 6.63 -3.42
CA LEU A 10 -4.73 5.46 -3.04
C LEU A 10 -5.62 4.21 -2.97
N LYS A 11 -6.79 4.28 -2.32
CA LYS A 11 -7.74 3.16 -2.26
C LYS A 11 -8.14 2.67 -3.65
N GLN A 12 -8.40 3.60 -4.57
CA GLN A 12 -8.72 3.26 -5.96
C GLN A 12 -7.53 2.64 -6.69
N GLY A 13 -6.30 3.08 -6.40
CA GLY A 13 -5.08 2.44 -6.89
C GLY A 13 -4.93 1.00 -6.40
N VAL A 14 -5.20 0.74 -5.12
CA VAL A 14 -5.16 -0.62 -4.54
C VAL A 14 -6.22 -1.52 -5.17
N GLY A 15 -7.43 -1.03 -5.42
CA GLY A 15 -8.47 -1.79 -6.12
C GLY A 15 -8.10 -2.18 -7.55
N ARG A 16 -7.07 -1.56 -8.15
CA ARG A 16 -6.53 -2.00 -9.45
C ARG A 16 -5.51 -3.13 -9.32
N LEU A 17 -4.94 -3.34 -8.13
CA LEU A 17 -3.95 -4.37 -7.84
C LEU A 17 -4.61 -5.70 -7.45
N ILE A 18 -5.72 -5.65 -6.71
CA ILE A 18 -6.49 -6.83 -6.28
C ILE A 18 -7.85 -6.75 -6.95
N ARG A 19 -8.03 -7.44 -8.08
CA ARG A 19 -9.27 -7.48 -8.85
C ARG A 19 -10.01 -8.81 -8.68
N ASP A 20 -9.26 -9.90 -8.52
CA ASP A 20 -9.77 -11.25 -8.30
C ASP A 20 -9.11 -11.93 -7.09
N THR A 21 -9.71 -13.01 -6.59
CA THR A 21 -9.24 -13.72 -5.38
C THR A 21 -7.87 -14.36 -5.51
N ASP A 22 -7.43 -14.61 -6.74
CA ASP A 22 -6.12 -15.21 -7.04
C ASP A 22 -5.05 -14.14 -7.35
N ASP A 23 -5.42 -12.85 -7.37
CA ASP A 23 -4.47 -11.77 -7.63
C ASP A 23 -3.48 -11.63 -6.47
N ARG A 24 -2.19 -11.56 -6.83
CA ARG A 24 -1.10 -11.27 -5.92
C ARG A 24 -0.29 -10.09 -6.45
N GLY A 25 0.14 -9.23 -5.56
CA GLY A 25 0.96 -8.09 -5.93
C GLY A 25 1.50 -7.33 -4.73
N VAL A 26 2.43 -6.43 -5.01
CA VAL A 26 3.04 -5.56 -4.01
C VAL A 26 2.68 -4.12 -4.35
N LEU A 27 2.11 -3.41 -3.38
CA LEU A 27 1.92 -1.97 -3.46
C LEU A 27 3.18 -1.28 -2.91
N VAL A 28 3.89 -0.57 -3.78
CA VAL A 28 5.05 0.23 -3.40
C VAL A 28 4.65 1.69 -3.26
N ILE A 29 4.88 2.28 -2.09
CA ILE A 29 4.64 3.71 -1.87
C ILE A 29 5.96 4.42 -1.60
N CYS A 30 6.41 5.22 -2.56
CA CYS A 30 7.67 5.98 -2.48
C CYS A 30 7.47 7.38 -1.86
N ASP A 31 6.69 7.48 -0.79
CA ASP A 31 6.41 8.75 -0.11
C ASP A 31 6.73 8.67 1.38
N ASN A 32 7.86 9.27 1.78
CA ASN A 32 8.32 9.26 3.16
C ASN A 32 7.37 10.04 4.11
N ARG A 33 6.48 10.87 3.56
CA ARG A 33 5.49 11.61 4.37
C ARG A 33 4.48 10.69 5.05
N LEU A 34 4.24 9.51 4.50
CA LEU A 34 3.38 8.48 5.12
C LEU A 34 3.97 7.90 6.41
N VAL A 35 5.28 8.07 6.64
CA VAL A 35 5.93 7.65 7.88
C VAL A 35 6.11 8.84 8.81
N MET A 36 6.46 9.99 8.26
CA MET A 36 6.91 11.15 9.03
C MET A 36 5.79 12.05 9.56
N ARG A 37 4.55 11.90 9.06
CA ARG A 37 3.43 12.77 9.41
C ARG A 37 2.31 12.01 10.13
N PRO A 38 1.57 12.66 11.05
CA PRO A 38 0.47 12.03 11.79
C PRO A 38 -0.60 11.41 10.89
N TYR A 39 -0.82 12.01 9.72
CA TYR A 39 -1.79 11.51 8.75
C TYR A 39 -1.38 10.23 8.04
N GLY A 40 -0.11 9.84 8.13
CA GLY A 40 0.40 8.61 7.52
C GLY A 40 -0.29 7.38 8.09
N GLU A 41 -0.59 7.39 9.38
CA GLU A 41 -1.34 6.33 10.04
C GLU A 41 -2.77 6.22 9.49
N VAL A 42 -3.47 7.35 9.32
CA VAL A 42 -4.80 7.39 8.70
C VAL A 42 -4.77 6.78 7.30
N PHE A 43 -3.73 7.09 6.53
CA PHE A 43 -3.51 6.51 5.21
C PHE A 43 -3.34 5.00 5.25
N LEU A 44 -2.46 4.50 6.13
CA LEU A 44 -2.17 3.07 6.24
C LEU A 44 -3.37 2.29 6.77
N ASN A 45 -4.11 2.84 7.72
CA ASN A 45 -5.35 2.26 8.26
C ASN A 45 -6.49 2.28 7.23
N SER A 46 -6.38 3.08 6.18
CA SER A 46 -7.36 3.12 5.11
C SER A 46 -7.16 1.99 4.08
N LEU A 47 -6.01 1.32 4.09
CA LEU A 47 -5.71 0.19 3.21
C LEU A 47 -6.30 -1.12 3.78
N PRO A 48 -6.57 -2.13 2.93
CA PRO A 48 -6.88 -3.47 3.39
C PRO A 48 -5.80 -4.00 4.34
N PRO A 49 -6.14 -4.91 5.27
CA PRO A 49 -5.17 -5.54 6.15
C PRO A 49 -4.12 -6.29 5.32
N THR A 50 -2.95 -5.70 5.19
CA THR A 50 -1.87 -6.15 4.33
C THR A 50 -0.55 -6.14 5.10
N PRO A 51 0.30 -7.18 4.96
CA PRO A 51 1.66 -7.15 5.52
C PRO A 51 2.43 -5.97 4.94
N ARG A 52 3.22 -5.30 5.79
CA ARG A 52 4.05 -4.16 5.39
C ARG A 52 5.51 -4.47 5.67
N THR A 53 6.37 -4.15 4.72
CA THR A 53 7.81 -4.29 4.88
C THR A 53 8.54 -3.10 4.28
N ARG A 54 9.70 -2.77 4.86
CA ARG A 54 10.69 -1.86 4.26
C ARG A 54 11.83 -2.62 3.60
N ASP A 55 11.83 -3.95 3.74
CA ASP A 55 12.83 -4.82 3.17
C ASP A 55 12.42 -5.20 1.74
N LEU A 56 13.23 -4.76 0.78
CA LEU A 56 13.03 -5.08 -0.63
C LEU A 56 13.14 -6.59 -0.90
N ALA A 57 13.99 -7.31 -0.16
CA ALA A 57 14.17 -8.75 -0.36
C ALA A 57 12.88 -9.52 -0.02
N GLN A 58 12.20 -9.14 1.07
CA GLN A 58 10.91 -9.73 1.44
C GLN A 58 9.82 -9.46 0.39
N ALA A 59 9.76 -8.24 -0.15
CA ALA A 59 8.81 -7.91 -1.21
C ALA A 59 9.05 -8.72 -2.49
N ILE A 60 10.33 -8.92 -2.87
CA ILE A 60 10.70 -9.74 -4.02
C ILE A 60 10.37 -11.22 -3.78
N ALA A 61 10.66 -11.76 -2.60
CA ALA A 61 10.34 -13.15 -2.25
C ALA A 61 8.83 -13.40 -2.37
N PHE A 62 8.00 -12.49 -1.82
CA PHE A 62 6.55 -12.56 -1.95
C PHE A 62 6.08 -12.59 -3.41
N LEU A 63 6.64 -11.74 -4.28
CA LEU A 63 6.29 -11.70 -5.70
C LEU A 63 6.71 -12.97 -6.46
N LYS A 64 7.80 -13.63 -6.04
CA LYS A 64 8.25 -14.90 -6.60
C LYS A 64 7.42 -16.10 -6.12
N GLY A 65 6.61 -15.93 -5.08
CA GLY A 65 5.85 -17.02 -4.47
C GLY A 65 6.70 -17.95 -3.61
N GLU A 66 7.85 -17.45 -3.13
CA GLU A 66 8.73 -18.14 -2.17
C GLU A 66 8.25 -17.94 -0.72
#